data_AF-A0AB40CG02-F1
#
_entry.id   AF-A0AB40CG02-F1
#
_cell.length_a   1.000
_cell.length_b   1.000
_cell.length_c   1.000
_cell.angle_alpha   90.00
_cell.angle_beta   90.00
_cell.angle_gamma   90.00
#
_symmetry.space_group_name_H-M   'P 1'
#
loop_
_entity.id
_entity.type
_entity.pdbx_description
1 polymer ?
#
loop_
_entity_poly.entity_id
_entity_poly.type
_entity_poly.pdbx_seq_one_letter_code
_entity_poly.pdbx_strand_id
1 'polypeptide(L)'
;MTDLFHSSKQMMQIMKNINIVHEEDCGQDDDLVEQIDSETSYHSLYSSESGDELGDESEDLGKKPEIWSRSQFSTVCKCDYITNNISESFNAWVAEARERPVLDLLDTIRQKIMVTMDKRRRMATKWKDDIVPSVKKYVRNLSRGLAAYEVQRCSDSKAEVSYKGQRCEVLLADGICSCRKWQVSGIPCVHAMAFIFSIRGAKWEEYVDLYFSVEKTRVAYNLEIAPMPDINQWTCNGQLDGLLPPLSRRPAGRPKKNRIRAADEIKSGRHKCARCGGFGHQARTCKEPEHSTNPSTSSSQGRY
;
A
#
# COMPACT_ATOMS: atom_id res chain seq x y z
N MET A 1 -26.98 3.41 11.53
CA MET A 1 -26.41 3.12 10.19
C MET A 1 -25.17 3.97 9.90
N THR A 2 -25.04 5.17 10.50
CA THR A 2 -23.85 6.03 10.49
C THR A 2 -22.62 5.45 11.20
N ASP A 3 -22.80 4.62 12.22
CA ASP A 3 -21.69 4.05 13.01
C ASP A 3 -20.91 2.93 12.28
N LEU A 4 -21.57 2.18 11.41
CA LEU A 4 -20.94 1.16 10.57
C LEU A 4 -20.05 1.78 9.47
N PHE A 5 -20.47 2.92 8.91
CA PHE A 5 -19.66 3.67 7.95
C PHE A 5 -18.47 4.37 8.60
N HIS A 6 -18.59 4.82 9.85
CA HIS A 6 -17.47 5.37 10.63
C HIS A 6 -16.43 4.28 10.95
N SER A 7 -16.90 3.10 11.38
CA SER A 7 -16.05 1.93 11.64
C SER A 7 -15.37 1.40 10.38
N SER A 8 -16.03 1.43 9.21
CA SER A 8 -15.44 1.02 7.93
C SER A 8 -14.34 1.97 7.46
N LYS A 9 -14.53 3.29 7.63
CA LYS A 9 -13.48 4.29 7.34
C LYS A 9 -12.30 4.14 8.29
N GLN A 10 -12.55 3.88 9.57
CA GLN A 10 -11.52 3.64 10.56
C GLN A 10 -10.76 2.33 10.29
N MET A 11 -11.45 1.26 9.88
CA MET A 11 -10.85 -0.01 9.47
C MET A 11 -10.03 0.14 8.18
N MET A 12 -10.51 0.90 7.20
CA MET A 12 -9.71 1.24 6.00
C MET A 12 -8.48 2.09 6.36
N GLN A 13 -8.57 3.00 7.33
CA GLN A 13 -7.42 3.76 7.81
C GLN A 13 -6.41 2.86 8.55
N ILE A 14 -6.89 1.93 9.38
CA ILE A 14 -6.07 0.91 10.04
C ILE A 14 -5.38 0.03 8.98
N MET A 15 -6.10 -0.41 7.95
CA MET A 15 -5.56 -1.23 6.85
C MET A 15 -4.55 -0.49 5.97
N LYS A 16 -4.82 0.78 5.63
CA LYS A 16 -3.86 1.66 4.93
C LYS A 16 -2.56 1.81 5.72
N ASN A 17 -2.67 1.87 7.04
CA ASN A 17 -1.51 1.98 7.91
C ASN A 17 -0.85 0.64 8.23
N ILE A 18 -1.52 -0.51 8.08
CA ILE A 18 -0.88 -1.82 8.07
C ILE A 18 0.10 -1.92 6.90
N ASN A 19 -0.20 -1.32 5.75
CA ASN A 19 0.73 -1.28 4.62
C ASN A 19 2.01 -0.45 4.90
N ILE A 20 1.90 0.61 5.72
CA ILE A 20 3.07 1.34 6.23
C ILE A 20 3.93 0.44 7.15
N VAL A 21 3.34 -0.58 7.82
CA VAL A 21 4.09 -1.50 8.70
C VAL A 21 5.05 -2.37 7.88
N HIS A 22 4.67 -2.77 6.67
CA HIS A 22 5.50 -3.66 5.85
C HIS A 22 6.80 -2.97 5.39
N GLU A 23 6.79 -1.64 5.22
CA GLU A 23 7.98 -0.86 4.86
C GLU A 23 8.89 -0.52 6.07
N GLU A 24 8.36 -0.52 7.29
CA GLU A 24 9.10 -0.13 8.50
C GLU A 24 9.62 -1.33 9.32
N ASP A 25 9.03 -2.53 9.15
CA ASP A 25 9.44 -3.75 9.87
C ASP A 25 10.48 -4.60 9.12
N CYS A 26 10.79 -4.27 7.87
CA CYS A 26 11.91 -4.86 7.13
C CYS A 26 13.10 -3.90 7.19
N GLY A 27 13.86 -3.98 8.28
CA GLY A 27 15.21 -3.46 8.29
C GLY A 27 16.04 -4.22 7.26
N GLN A 28 16.53 -3.48 6.26
CA GLN A 28 17.38 -3.94 5.15
C GLN A 28 16.65 -4.78 4.10
N ASP A 29 16.09 -4.08 3.11
CA ASP A 29 16.29 -4.41 1.70
C ASP A 29 16.12 -3.09 0.90
N ASP A 30 17.26 -2.54 0.49
CA ASP A 30 17.36 -1.53 -0.56
C ASP A 30 16.88 -2.18 -1.86
N ASP A 31 15.58 -2.06 -2.23
CA ASP A 31 15.11 -2.25 -3.63
C ASP A 31 13.59 -2.06 -3.84
N LEU A 32 12.91 -1.15 -3.12
CA LEU A 32 11.50 -0.79 -3.42
C LEU A 32 11.24 0.72 -3.35
N VAL A 33 12.17 1.52 -3.89
CA VAL A 33 11.92 2.93 -4.26
C VAL A 33 11.92 3.13 -5.78
N GLU A 34 11.96 2.05 -6.57
CA GLU A 34 11.75 2.11 -8.02
C GLU A 34 10.34 1.63 -8.35
N GLN A 35 9.34 2.52 -8.21
CA GLN A 35 8.10 2.46 -9.02
C GLN A 35 7.24 3.73 -8.95
N ILE A 36 7.83 4.88 -8.60
CA ILE A 36 7.14 6.18 -8.70
C ILE A 36 7.55 6.94 -9.98
N ASP A 37 8.62 6.50 -10.66
CA ASP A 37 9.09 7.13 -11.89
C ASP A 37 8.84 6.25 -13.12
N SER A 38 7.62 6.32 -13.63
CA SER A 38 7.38 6.18 -15.07
C SER A 38 6.23 7.09 -15.48
N GLU A 39 6.58 8.36 -15.71
CA GLU A 39 5.79 9.26 -16.55
C GLU A 39 5.60 8.59 -17.92
N THR A 40 4.35 8.50 -18.41
CA THR A 40 3.87 9.04 -19.70
C THR A 40 2.65 8.27 -20.20
N SER A 41 1.49 8.92 -20.12
CA SER A 41 0.48 9.02 -21.18
C SER A 41 -0.84 9.42 -20.53
N TYR A 42 -1.05 10.74 -20.42
CA TYR A 42 -2.39 11.27 -20.29
C TYR A 42 -2.63 12.18 -21.50
N HIS A 43 -3.68 11.82 -22.23
CA HIS A 43 -4.34 12.53 -23.33
C HIS A 43 -4.03 12.10 -24.78
N SER A 44 -4.68 11.01 -25.20
CA SER A 44 -5.05 10.65 -26.58
C SER A 44 -6.11 9.53 -26.39
N LEU A 45 -7.41 9.62 -26.68
CA LEU A 45 -8.17 10.21 -27.77
C LEU A 45 -9.62 10.48 -27.30
N TYR A 46 -10.23 11.57 -27.78
CA TYR A 46 -11.68 11.69 -27.96
C TYR A 46 -11.95 11.88 -29.46
N SER A 47 -13.12 11.41 -29.91
CA SER A 47 -13.66 11.28 -31.29
C SER A 47 -13.33 9.92 -31.92
N SER A 48 -14.26 9.12 -32.46
CA SER A 48 -15.67 9.31 -32.86
C SER A 48 -16.23 7.94 -33.32
N GLU A 49 -17.53 7.65 -33.04
CA GLU A 49 -18.53 6.78 -33.74
C GLU A 49 -18.09 5.33 -34.15
N SER A 50 -18.88 4.25 -34.09
CA SER A 50 -20.29 3.98 -34.36
C SER A 50 -20.64 2.55 -33.85
N GLY A 51 -21.92 2.17 -33.91
CA GLY A 51 -22.56 1.06 -33.19
C GLY A 51 -22.13 -0.37 -33.51
N ASP A 52 -22.47 -1.30 -32.60
CA ASP A 52 -23.50 -2.32 -32.83
C ASP A 52 -23.83 -3.06 -31.51
N GLU A 53 -25.11 -3.34 -31.33
CA GLU A 53 -25.73 -3.96 -30.15
C GLU A 53 -25.29 -5.41 -29.96
N LEU A 54 -24.92 -5.80 -28.74
CA LEU A 54 -25.09 -7.17 -28.19
C LEU A 54 -24.99 -7.08 -26.65
N GLY A 55 -26.06 -7.46 -25.96
CA GLY A 55 -26.19 -7.33 -24.50
C GLY A 55 -25.21 -8.21 -23.72
N ASP A 56 -24.63 -7.65 -22.68
CA ASP A 56 -23.78 -8.37 -21.73
C ASP A 56 -23.85 -7.69 -20.35
N GLU A 57 -23.97 -8.48 -19.29
CA GLU A 57 -24.01 -8.09 -17.87
C GLU A 57 -22.66 -7.51 -17.37
N SER A 58 -21.91 -6.82 -18.24
CA SER A 58 -20.64 -6.14 -17.97
C SER A 58 -20.76 -4.61 -17.89
N GLU A 59 -21.98 -4.07 -18.03
CA GLU A 59 -22.25 -2.64 -18.24
C GLU A 59 -22.10 -1.72 -17.00
N ASP A 60 -21.89 -2.26 -15.80
CA ASP A 60 -21.94 -1.45 -14.55
C ASP A 60 -20.57 -0.98 -14.03
N LEU A 61 -19.47 -1.60 -14.46
CA LEU A 61 -18.11 -1.18 -14.05
C LEU A 61 -17.57 0.00 -14.88
N GLY A 62 -18.10 0.23 -16.08
CA GLY A 62 -17.70 1.31 -16.98
C GLY A 62 -18.27 2.69 -16.63
N LYS A 63 -19.26 2.79 -15.73
CA LYS A 63 -20.07 4.01 -15.55
C LYS A 63 -19.63 4.94 -14.40
N LYS A 64 -18.62 4.56 -13.59
CA LYS A 64 -18.16 5.35 -12.43
C LYS A 64 -16.64 5.50 -12.38
N PRO A 65 -16.05 6.39 -13.19
CA PRO A 65 -14.61 6.60 -13.23
C PRO A 65 -14.03 7.08 -11.89
N GLU A 66 -14.85 7.60 -10.96
CA GLU A 66 -14.39 8.00 -9.63
C GLU A 66 -13.88 6.83 -8.77
N ILE A 67 -14.22 5.58 -9.12
CA ILE A 67 -13.88 4.39 -8.35
C ILE A 67 -12.56 3.75 -8.82
N TRP A 68 -12.20 3.92 -10.10
CA TRP A 68 -11.05 3.23 -10.71
C TRP A 68 -10.03 4.15 -11.40
N SER A 69 -10.39 5.40 -11.75
CA SER A 69 -9.46 6.36 -12.35
C SER A 69 -8.87 7.31 -11.30
N ARG A 70 -7.54 7.27 -11.11
CA ARG A 70 -6.84 8.12 -10.12
C ARG A 70 -7.16 9.60 -10.29
N SER A 71 -7.29 10.03 -11.55
CA SER A 71 -7.59 11.41 -11.90
C SER A 71 -9.02 11.83 -11.58
N GLN A 72 -9.89 10.92 -11.15
CA GLN A 72 -11.27 11.20 -10.73
C GLN A 72 -11.55 10.86 -9.27
N PHE A 73 -10.53 10.46 -8.51
CA PHE A 73 -10.70 10.11 -7.12
C PHE A 73 -11.21 11.27 -6.27
N SER A 74 -11.99 10.89 -5.25
CA SER A 74 -12.40 11.82 -4.20
C SER A 74 -11.16 12.35 -3.47
N THR A 75 -11.11 13.67 -3.33
CA THR A 75 -10.06 14.38 -2.62
C THR A 75 -10.27 14.37 -1.11
N VAL A 76 -11.34 13.75 -0.60
CA VAL A 76 -11.68 13.72 0.83
C VAL A 76 -10.79 12.75 1.61
N CYS A 77 -10.48 11.58 1.06
CA CYS A 77 -9.82 10.49 1.80
C CYS A 77 -8.28 10.54 1.76
N LYS A 78 -7.68 11.60 1.21
CA LYS A 78 -6.23 11.89 1.16
C LYS A 78 -5.36 10.63 0.99
N CYS A 79 -5.68 9.88 -0.06
CA CYS A 79 -5.09 8.57 -0.31
C CYS A 79 -5.11 8.31 -1.82
N ASP A 80 -3.91 8.18 -2.39
CA ASP A 80 -3.71 7.94 -3.82
C ASP A 80 -3.39 6.46 -4.12
N TYR A 81 -3.67 5.57 -3.16
CA TYR A 81 -3.34 4.15 -3.19
C TYR A 81 -4.44 3.30 -3.85
N ILE A 82 -4.10 2.56 -4.92
CA ILE A 82 -5.09 1.89 -5.81
C ILE A 82 -4.71 0.43 -6.10
N THR A 83 -3.76 -0.13 -5.36
CA THR A 83 -3.32 -1.51 -5.63
C THR A 83 -4.04 -2.51 -4.73
N ASN A 84 -4.15 -3.76 -5.20
CA ASN A 84 -4.63 -4.90 -4.41
C ASN A 84 -3.75 -5.22 -3.19
N ASN A 85 -2.65 -4.49 -2.99
CA ASN A 85 -1.71 -4.71 -1.92
C ASN A 85 -2.35 -4.63 -0.53
N ILE A 86 -3.43 -3.85 -0.34
CA ILE A 86 -4.14 -3.83 0.95
C ILE A 86 -4.73 -5.22 1.26
N SER A 87 -5.40 -5.83 0.30
CA SER A 87 -5.99 -7.16 0.46
C SER A 87 -4.90 -8.22 0.63
N GLU A 88 -3.80 -8.11 -0.11
CA GLU A 88 -2.68 -9.05 -0.04
C GLU A 88 -1.94 -8.96 1.31
N SER A 89 -1.60 -7.76 1.76
CA SER A 89 -1.00 -7.51 3.06
C SER A 89 -1.89 -7.97 4.21
N PHE A 90 -3.19 -7.68 4.14
CA PHE A 90 -4.12 -8.18 5.17
C PHE A 90 -4.19 -9.71 5.18
N ASN A 91 -4.32 -10.34 4.01
CA ASN A 91 -4.39 -11.79 3.89
C ASN A 91 -3.12 -12.47 4.41
N ALA A 92 -1.95 -11.89 4.15
CA ALA A 92 -0.67 -12.33 4.71
C ALA A 92 -0.63 -12.15 6.23
N TRP A 93 -1.07 -10.99 6.73
CA TRP A 93 -1.07 -10.66 8.15
C TRP A 93 -1.96 -11.60 8.99
N VAL A 94 -3.08 -12.07 8.44
CA VAL A 94 -4.00 -13.01 9.13
C VAL A 94 -3.78 -14.48 8.73
N ALA A 95 -2.80 -14.79 7.88
CA ALA A 95 -2.63 -16.11 7.28
C ALA A 95 -2.60 -17.25 8.31
N GLU A 96 -1.86 -17.08 9.40
CA GLU A 96 -1.75 -18.08 10.48
C GLU A 96 -3.06 -18.26 11.25
N ALA A 97 -3.83 -17.19 11.44
CA ALA A 97 -5.08 -17.22 12.20
C ALA A 97 -6.19 -17.96 11.43
N ARG A 98 -6.17 -17.92 10.09
CA ARG A 98 -7.21 -18.46 9.21
C ARG A 98 -7.43 -19.98 9.31
N GLU A 99 -6.46 -20.71 9.83
CA GLU A 99 -6.55 -22.17 10.00
C GLU A 99 -7.10 -22.58 11.37
N ARG A 100 -7.38 -21.61 12.25
CA ARG A 100 -7.88 -21.86 13.61
C ARG A 100 -9.42 -21.97 13.65
N PRO A 101 -9.99 -22.64 14.66
CA PRO A 101 -11.42 -22.57 14.96
C PRO A 101 -11.95 -21.14 15.03
N VAL A 102 -13.24 -20.91 14.78
CA VAL A 102 -13.81 -19.55 14.64
C VAL A 102 -13.52 -18.67 15.86
N LEU A 103 -13.67 -19.20 17.08
CA LEU A 103 -13.40 -18.45 18.30
C LEU A 103 -11.91 -18.06 18.41
N ASP A 104 -11.02 -19.03 18.17
CA ASP A 104 -9.56 -18.80 18.19
C ASP A 104 -9.11 -17.84 17.08
N LEU A 105 -9.73 -17.90 15.90
CA LEU A 105 -9.49 -16.97 14.79
C LEU A 105 -9.82 -15.54 15.22
N LEU A 106 -11.01 -15.33 15.79
CA LEU A 106 -11.45 -14.01 16.25
C LEU A 106 -10.57 -13.48 17.38
N ASP A 107 -10.25 -14.31 18.37
CA ASP A 107 -9.36 -13.88 19.46
C ASP A 107 -7.94 -13.60 18.96
N THR A 108 -7.40 -14.40 18.05
CA THR A 108 -6.08 -14.16 17.43
C THR A 108 -6.07 -12.84 16.65
N ILE A 109 -7.12 -12.54 15.88
CA ILE A 109 -7.24 -11.25 15.17
C ILE A 109 -7.33 -10.10 16.17
N ARG A 110 -8.15 -10.22 17.23
CA ARG A 110 -8.25 -9.21 18.30
C ARG A 110 -6.89 -8.94 18.93
N GLN A 111 -6.15 -9.98 19.31
CA GLN A 111 -4.80 -9.87 19.88
C GLN A 111 -3.82 -9.17 18.91
N LYS A 112 -3.85 -9.53 17.63
CA LYS A 112 -3.04 -8.88 16.59
C LYS A 112 -3.37 -7.39 16.47
N ILE A 113 -4.65 -7.02 16.42
CA ILE A 113 -5.08 -5.60 16.40
C ILE A 113 -4.59 -4.89 17.67
N MET A 114 -4.78 -5.48 18.85
CA MET A 114 -4.33 -4.93 20.13
C MET A 114 -2.84 -4.61 20.13
N VAL A 115 -1.99 -5.56 19.72
CA VAL A 115 -0.53 -5.37 19.62
C VAL A 115 -0.17 -4.31 18.58
N THR A 116 -0.82 -4.32 17.41
CA THR A 116 -0.57 -3.31 16.36
C THR A 116 -0.94 -1.91 16.82
N MET A 117 -2.09 -1.74 17.47
CA MET A 117 -2.54 -0.45 18.01
C MET A 117 -1.57 0.08 19.07
N ASP A 118 -1.12 -0.78 19.99
CA ASP A 118 -0.13 -0.39 21.01
C ASP A 118 1.23 -0.01 20.39
N LYS A 119 1.73 -0.81 19.44
CA LYS A 119 2.97 -0.51 18.72
C LYS A 119 2.89 0.84 18.03
N ARG A 120 1.80 1.12 17.30
CA ARG A 120 1.58 2.39 16.59
C ARG A 120 1.49 3.59 17.55
N ARG A 121 0.79 3.43 18.67
CA ARG A 121 0.72 4.45 19.72
C ARG A 121 2.10 4.76 20.31
N ARG A 122 2.89 3.72 20.66
CA ARG A 122 4.27 3.89 21.16
C ARG A 122 5.23 4.49 20.13
N MET A 123 5.01 4.27 18.84
CA MET A 123 5.78 4.94 17.80
C MET A 123 5.42 6.43 17.73
N ALA A 124 4.12 6.75 17.73
CA ALA A 124 3.64 8.11 17.64
C ALA A 124 4.00 8.99 18.86
N THR A 125 4.22 8.40 20.04
CA THR A 125 4.72 9.13 21.22
C THR A 125 6.20 9.51 21.11
N LYS A 126 6.99 8.75 20.35
CA LYS A 126 8.43 9.03 20.13
C LYS A 126 8.68 10.14 19.11
N TRP A 127 7.70 10.42 18.24
CA TRP A 127 7.81 11.45 17.23
C TRP A 127 7.74 12.84 17.87
N LYS A 128 8.76 13.66 17.60
CA LYS A 128 8.90 15.02 18.15
C LYS A 128 8.42 16.12 17.20
N ASP A 129 8.31 15.78 15.92
CA ASP A 129 7.92 16.71 14.87
C ASP A 129 6.40 16.74 14.67
N ASP A 130 5.91 17.75 13.95
CA ASP A 130 4.48 17.92 13.68
C ASP A 130 3.97 17.00 12.57
N ILE A 131 4.83 16.63 11.60
CA ILE A 131 4.51 15.79 10.44
C ILE A 131 5.11 14.39 10.60
N VAL A 132 4.37 13.36 10.19
CA VAL A 132 4.80 11.96 10.30
C VAL A 132 6.10 11.66 9.52
N PRO A 133 6.98 10.77 10.01
CA PRO A 133 8.28 10.49 9.38
C PRO A 133 8.21 10.00 7.94
N SER A 134 7.19 9.21 7.58
CA SER A 134 7.02 8.67 6.22
C SER A 134 6.87 9.78 5.18
N VAL A 135 6.08 10.82 5.49
CA VAL A 135 5.92 12.01 4.62
C VAL A 135 7.21 12.81 4.54
N LYS A 136 7.93 12.99 5.67
CA LYS A 136 9.25 13.65 5.66
C LYS A 136 10.25 12.92 4.78
N LYS A 137 10.27 11.58 4.83
CA LYS A 137 11.12 10.74 3.97
C LYS A 137 10.72 10.90 2.50
N TYR A 138 9.42 10.85 2.19
CA TYR A 138 8.89 11.06 0.84
C TYR A 138 9.30 12.42 0.26
N VAL A 139 9.08 13.49 1.02
CA VAL A 139 9.44 14.86 0.62
C VAL A 139 10.95 15.01 0.41
N ARG A 140 11.78 14.43 1.28
CA ARG A 140 13.25 14.45 1.12
C ARG A 140 13.71 13.75 -0.14
N ASN A 141 13.06 12.65 -0.53
CA ASN A 141 13.37 11.97 -1.77
C ASN A 141 12.93 12.82 -2.96
N LEU A 142 11.73 13.39 -2.88
CA LEU A 142 11.17 14.24 -3.92
C LEU A 142 12.00 15.51 -4.16
N SER A 143 12.61 16.08 -3.10
CA SER A 143 13.39 17.31 -3.20
C SER A 143 14.68 17.17 -4.03
N ARG A 144 15.16 15.94 -4.29
CA ARG A 144 16.43 15.70 -5.00
C ARG A 144 16.41 16.13 -6.48
N GLY A 145 15.23 16.20 -7.10
CA GLY A 145 15.09 16.49 -8.54
C GLY A 145 14.47 17.86 -8.86
N LEU A 146 14.17 18.69 -7.86
CA LEU A 146 13.36 19.90 -8.08
C LEU A 146 14.07 20.98 -8.90
N ALA A 147 15.41 20.97 -8.96
CA ALA A 147 16.19 21.93 -9.74
C ALA A 147 15.92 21.84 -11.27
N ALA A 148 15.39 20.71 -11.75
CA ALA A 148 15.03 20.55 -13.15
C ALA A 148 13.67 21.19 -13.52
N TYR A 149 12.90 21.64 -12.53
CA TYR A 149 11.60 22.27 -12.73
C TYR A 149 11.76 23.79 -12.81
N GLU A 150 11.17 24.39 -13.84
CA GLU A 150 11.16 25.83 -14.03
C GLU A 150 9.90 26.43 -13.40
N VAL A 151 10.07 27.39 -12.48
CA VAL A 151 8.96 28.01 -11.74
C VAL A 151 8.77 29.45 -12.21
N GLN A 152 7.64 29.72 -12.85
CA GLN A 152 7.23 31.04 -13.30
C GLN A 152 6.15 31.59 -12.37
N ARG A 153 6.55 32.47 -11.44
CA ARG A 153 5.66 32.99 -10.39
C ARG A 153 4.78 34.12 -10.93
N CYS A 154 3.48 33.98 -10.75
CA CYS A 154 2.52 35.08 -10.97
C CYS A 154 2.33 35.89 -9.67
N SER A 155 2.39 35.22 -8.51
CA SER A 155 2.30 35.85 -7.19
C SER A 155 2.99 35.00 -6.13
N ASP A 156 2.84 35.37 -4.86
CA ASP A 156 3.34 34.57 -3.74
C ASP A 156 2.60 33.25 -3.54
N SER A 157 1.38 33.11 -4.08
CA SER A 157 0.56 31.91 -3.94
C SER A 157 0.24 31.20 -5.26
N LYS A 158 0.65 31.76 -6.41
CA LYS A 158 0.33 31.21 -7.74
C LYS A 158 1.54 31.16 -8.64
N ALA A 159 1.78 30.03 -9.28
CA ALA A 159 2.83 29.86 -10.27
C ALA A 159 2.45 28.85 -11.36
N GLU A 160 3.08 29.01 -12.51
CA GLU A 160 3.18 27.97 -13.53
C GLU A 160 4.51 27.24 -13.34
N VAL A 161 4.48 25.91 -13.27
CA VAL A 161 5.67 25.07 -13.10
C VAL A 161 5.82 24.18 -14.33
N SER A 162 6.97 24.28 -14.98
CA SER A 162 7.27 23.57 -16.23
C SER A 162 8.33 22.49 -16.03
N TYR A 163 8.14 21.35 -16.68
CA TYR A 163 9.14 20.28 -16.78
C TYR A 163 8.96 19.53 -18.10
N LYS A 164 10.07 19.35 -18.85
CA LYS A 164 10.09 18.63 -20.14
C LYS A 164 8.96 19.03 -21.12
N GLY A 165 8.64 20.32 -21.18
CA GLY A 165 7.61 20.86 -22.08
C GLY A 165 6.16 20.72 -21.57
N GLN A 166 5.93 20.12 -20.41
CA GLN A 166 4.63 20.12 -19.74
C GLN A 166 4.56 21.22 -18.69
N ARG A 167 3.38 21.82 -18.52
CA ARG A 167 3.11 22.92 -17.60
C ARG A 167 2.01 22.53 -16.62
N CYS A 168 2.22 22.87 -15.35
CA CYS A 168 1.22 22.73 -14.31
C CYS A 168 0.96 24.06 -13.63
N GLU A 169 -0.31 24.39 -13.44
CA GLU A 169 -0.73 25.49 -12.57
C GLU A 169 -0.70 25.02 -11.11
N VAL A 170 -0.11 25.82 -10.24
CA VAL A 170 -0.05 25.57 -8.80
C VAL A 170 -0.62 26.77 -8.04
N LEU A 171 -1.62 26.52 -7.20
CA LEU A 171 -2.25 27.47 -6.29
C LEU A 171 -2.02 27.02 -4.85
N LEU A 172 -1.05 27.65 -4.17
CA LEU A 172 -0.58 27.24 -2.85
C LEU A 172 -1.62 27.46 -1.75
N ALA A 173 -2.33 28.59 -1.78
CA ALA A 173 -3.33 28.95 -0.77
C ALA A 173 -4.50 27.95 -0.74
N ASP A 174 -4.84 27.39 -1.91
CA ASP A 174 -5.96 26.46 -2.06
C ASP A 174 -5.52 24.99 -1.98
N GLY A 175 -4.21 24.72 -1.96
CA GLY A 175 -3.69 23.36 -2.02
C GLY A 175 -3.95 22.65 -3.35
N ILE A 176 -3.96 23.41 -4.46
CA ILE A 176 -4.36 22.93 -5.79
C ILE A 176 -3.15 22.87 -6.72
N CYS A 177 -3.05 21.78 -7.47
CA CYS A 177 -2.16 21.66 -8.62
C CYS A 177 -2.92 21.03 -9.78
N SER A 178 -2.75 21.51 -11.02
CA SER A 178 -3.46 20.96 -12.19
C SER A 178 -3.17 19.48 -12.44
N CYS A 179 -2.02 18.96 -11.97
CA CYS A 179 -1.73 17.52 -11.98
C CYS A 179 -2.60 16.65 -11.04
N ARG A 180 -3.45 17.27 -10.21
CA ARG A 180 -4.40 16.66 -9.25
C ARG A 180 -3.79 15.80 -8.13
N LYS A 181 -2.49 15.46 -8.20
CA LYS A 181 -1.82 14.60 -7.22
C LYS A 181 -1.89 15.16 -5.79
N TRP A 182 -1.70 16.48 -5.62
CA TRP A 182 -1.75 17.11 -4.30
C TRP A 182 -3.12 16.99 -3.65
N GLN A 183 -4.18 17.22 -4.42
CA GLN A 183 -5.56 17.20 -3.93
C GLN A 183 -5.99 15.79 -3.48
N VAL A 184 -5.52 14.76 -4.21
CA VAL A 184 -5.83 13.35 -3.94
C VAL A 184 -4.97 12.79 -2.82
N SER A 185 -3.67 13.07 -2.80
CA SER A 185 -2.76 12.52 -1.79
C SER A 185 -2.79 13.31 -0.48
N GLY A 186 -3.10 14.61 -0.51
CA GLY A 186 -2.93 15.53 0.62
C GLY A 186 -1.48 15.95 0.87
N ILE A 187 -0.54 15.55 0.02
CA ILE A 187 0.88 15.89 0.10
C ILE A 187 1.24 16.71 -1.15
N PRO A 188 1.94 17.85 -1.03
CA PRO A 188 2.36 18.63 -2.19
C PRO A 188 3.05 17.74 -3.24
N CYS A 189 2.59 17.85 -4.48
CA CYS A 189 3.15 17.11 -5.60
C CYS A 189 4.51 17.70 -6.02
N VAL A 190 5.16 17.07 -7.01
CA VAL A 190 6.48 17.51 -7.51
C VAL A 190 6.49 18.98 -7.95
N HIS A 191 5.42 19.42 -8.62
CA HIS A 191 5.25 20.81 -9.09
C HIS A 191 5.04 21.77 -7.92
N ALA A 192 4.17 21.42 -6.97
CA ALA A 192 3.91 22.22 -5.79
C ALA A 192 5.17 22.36 -4.93
N MET A 193 5.94 21.29 -4.78
CA MET A 193 7.20 21.29 -4.06
C MET A 193 8.26 22.15 -4.74
N ALA A 194 8.40 22.08 -6.08
CA ALA A 194 9.27 22.98 -6.81
C ALA A 194 8.93 24.46 -6.54
N PHE A 195 7.63 24.79 -6.56
CA PHE A 195 7.18 26.15 -6.26
C PHE A 195 7.46 26.54 -4.79
N ILE A 196 7.06 25.73 -3.81
CA ILE A 196 7.28 26.00 -2.38
C ILE A 196 8.77 26.23 -2.09
N PHE A 197 9.66 25.39 -2.63
CA PHE A 197 11.10 25.50 -2.41
C PHE A 197 11.74 26.71 -3.11
N SER A 198 11.08 27.27 -4.14
CA SER A 198 11.50 28.53 -4.76
C SER A 198 11.21 29.76 -3.89
N ILE A 199 10.30 29.64 -2.92
CA ILE A 199 9.92 30.73 -2.03
C ILE A 199 10.84 30.73 -0.81
N ARG A 200 11.61 31.81 -0.64
CA ARG A 200 12.53 31.95 0.50
C ARG A 200 11.76 31.94 1.82
N GLY A 201 12.11 30.99 2.70
CA GLY A 201 11.56 30.89 4.05
C GLY A 201 10.21 30.17 4.14
N ALA A 202 9.64 29.71 3.03
CA ALA A 202 8.45 28.87 3.06
C ALA A 202 8.75 27.51 3.69
N LYS A 203 7.83 27.01 4.52
CA LYS A 203 7.91 25.68 5.14
C LYS A 203 6.95 24.76 4.42
N TRP A 204 7.45 23.68 3.84
CA TRP A 204 6.63 22.73 3.10
C TRP A 204 5.62 22.00 4.00
N GLU A 205 5.93 21.88 5.29
CA GLU A 205 5.08 21.26 6.31
C GLU A 205 3.71 21.94 6.42
N GLU A 206 3.63 23.25 6.16
CA GLU A 206 2.38 24.04 6.21
C GLU A 206 1.42 23.70 5.07
N TYR A 207 1.92 23.06 4.00
CA TYR A 207 1.16 22.71 2.80
C TYR A 207 0.74 21.24 2.76
N VAL A 208 1.06 20.47 3.81
CA VAL A 208 0.65 19.08 3.97
C VAL A 208 -0.69 19.02 4.69
N ASP A 209 -1.57 18.13 4.25
CA ASP A 209 -2.85 17.92 4.89
C ASP A 209 -2.69 17.44 6.34
N LEU A 210 -3.55 17.97 7.23
CA LEU A 210 -3.57 17.65 8.65
C LEU A 210 -3.70 16.15 8.94
N TYR A 211 -4.26 15.34 8.03
CA TYR A 211 -4.29 13.89 8.16
C TYR A 211 -2.90 13.25 8.35
N PHE A 212 -1.84 13.90 7.88
CA PHE A 212 -0.45 13.46 8.04
C PHE A 212 0.27 14.09 9.23
N SER A 213 -0.46 14.79 10.10
CA SER A 213 0.11 15.25 11.36
C SER A 213 0.32 14.11 12.35
N VAL A 214 1.35 14.25 13.18
CA VAL A 214 1.61 13.34 14.30
C VAL A 214 0.44 13.36 15.28
N GLU A 215 -0.20 14.52 15.47
CA GLU A 215 -1.37 14.66 16.33
C GLU A 215 -2.56 13.83 15.83
N LYS A 216 -2.94 13.94 14.55
CA LYS A 216 -4.02 13.10 13.98
C LYS A 216 -3.67 11.62 14.05
N THR A 217 -2.39 11.27 13.89
CA THR A 217 -1.95 9.89 14.06
C THR A 217 -2.16 9.40 15.49
N ARG A 218 -1.80 10.20 16.51
CA ARG A 218 -2.05 9.85 17.91
C ARG A 218 -3.54 9.64 18.19
N VAL A 219 -4.39 10.51 17.68
CA VAL A 219 -5.86 10.38 17.82
C VAL A 219 -6.36 9.10 17.16
N ALA A 220 -5.91 8.79 15.95
CA ALA A 220 -6.32 7.59 15.21
C ALA A 220 -5.98 6.29 15.96
N TYR A 221 -4.85 6.27 16.69
CA TYR A 221 -4.37 5.13 17.46
C TYR A 221 -4.62 5.23 18.96
N ASN A 222 -5.46 6.15 19.41
CA ASN A 222 -5.69 6.33 20.85
C ASN A 222 -6.50 5.18 21.46
N LEU A 223 -7.31 4.48 20.66
CA LEU A 223 -8.15 3.38 21.15
C LEU A 223 -7.29 2.24 21.73
N GLU A 224 -7.64 1.84 22.95
CA GLU A 224 -7.07 0.67 23.62
C GLU A 224 -8.03 -0.51 23.46
N ILE A 225 -7.53 -1.59 22.88
CA ILE A 225 -8.28 -2.84 22.81
C ILE A 225 -8.08 -3.56 24.14
N ALA A 226 -9.16 -3.71 24.91
CA ALA A 226 -9.10 -4.33 26.21
C ALA A 226 -8.61 -5.79 26.13
N PRO A 227 -7.83 -6.25 27.12
CA PRO A 227 -7.58 -7.67 27.28
C PRO A 227 -8.89 -8.39 27.60
N MET A 228 -8.98 -9.65 27.19
CA MET A 228 -10.13 -10.51 27.45
C MET A 228 -9.62 -11.73 28.24
N PRO A 229 -10.38 -12.20 29.25
CA PRO A 229 -10.06 -13.44 29.96
C PRO A 229 -10.09 -14.64 29.01
N ASP A 230 -9.53 -15.76 29.46
CA ASP A 230 -9.54 -17.02 28.69
C ASP A 230 -10.98 -17.55 28.51
N ILE A 231 -11.21 -18.33 27.45
CA ILE A 231 -12.53 -18.89 27.11
C ILE A 231 -13.17 -19.65 28.27
N ASN A 232 -12.35 -20.31 29.09
CA ASN A 232 -12.78 -21.07 30.27
C ASN A 232 -13.37 -20.19 31.38
N GLN A 233 -13.19 -18.88 31.32
CA GLN A 233 -13.66 -17.89 32.29
C GLN A 233 -14.86 -17.08 31.76
N TRP A 234 -15.31 -17.34 30.52
CA TRP A 234 -16.42 -16.59 29.94
C TRP A 234 -17.76 -17.06 30.53
N THR A 235 -18.60 -16.10 30.92
CA THR A 235 -19.97 -16.40 31.32
C THR A 235 -20.80 -16.71 30.08
N CYS A 236 -21.24 -17.96 29.94
CA CYS A 236 -22.10 -18.38 28.84
C CYS A 236 -23.56 -18.01 29.18
N ASN A 237 -24.05 -16.91 28.62
CA ASN A 237 -25.37 -16.36 28.98
C ASN A 237 -26.54 -17.03 28.23
N GLY A 238 -26.35 -18.23 27.66
CA GLY A 238 -27.37 -18.96 26.88
C GLY A 238 -27.80 -18.28 25.56
N GLN A 239 -27.26 -17.12 25.23
CA GLN A 239 -27.71 -16.29 24.11
C GLN A 239 -27.24 -16.78 22.73
N LEU A 240 -26.40 -17.83 22.69
CA LEU A 240 -25.89 -18.46 21.46
C LEU A 240 -26.62 -19.76 21.10
N ASP A 241 -27.69 -20.12 21.84
CA ASP A 241 -28.56 -21.24 21.51
C ASP A 241 -29.25 -20.96 20.16
N GLY A 242 -28.69 -21.50 19.07
CA GLY A 242 -29.24 -21.34 17.72
C GLY A 242 -28.21 -21.08 16.60
N LEU A 243 -26.91 -20.97 16.90
CA LEU A 243 -25.89 -20.91 15.84
C LEU A 243 -25.72 -22.28 15.16
N LEU A 244 -26.51 -22.52 14.11
CA LEU A 244 -26.36 -23.68 13.25
C LEU A 244 -25.16 -23.48 12.31
N PRO A 245 -24.41 -24.55 11.99
CA PRO A 245 -23.37 -24.47 10.98
C PRO A 245 -23.96 -24.07 9.62
N PRO A 246 -23.18 -23.43 8.74
CA PRO A 246 -23.62 -23.12 7.39
C PRO A 246 -24.17 -24.38 6.70
N LEU A 247 -25.35 -24.28 6.08
CA LEU A 247 -25.97 -25.38 5.33
C LEU A 247 -25.15 -25.82 4.11
N SER A 248 -24.17 -25.02 3.70
CA SER A 248 -23.27 -25.32 2.59
C SER A 248 -22.25 -26.41 2.97
N ARG A 249 -22.22 -27.51 2.23
CA ARG A 249 -21.13 -28.49 2.30
C ARG A 249 -19.92 -27.96 1.53
N ARG A 250 -18.72 -28.04 2.12
CA ARG A 250 -17.48 -27.81 1.36
C ARG A 250 -17.37 -28.87 0.26
N PRO A 251 -16.98 -28.51 -0.97
CA PRO A 251 -16.69 -29.49 -2.01
C PRO A 251 -15.57 -30.42 -1.55
N ALA A 252 -15.61 -31.68 -2.01
CA ALA A 252 -14.62 -32.68 -1.65
C ALA A 252 -13.21 -32.24 -2.08
N GLY A 253 -12.24 -32.37 -1.16
CA GLY A 253 -10.84 -32.05 -1.40
C GLY A 253 -10.20 -31.18 -0.31
N ARG A 254 -8.86 -31.13 -0.31
CA ARG A 254 -8.10 -30.27 0.60
C ARG A 254 -8.30 -28.80 0.19
N PRO A 255 -8.74 -27.91 1.10
CA PRO A 255 -8.80 -26.48 0.82
C PRO A 255 -7.43 -25.97 0.36
N LYS A 256 -7.40 -25.26 -0.78
CA LYS A 256 -6.17 -24.63 -1.25
C LYS A 256 -5.80 -23.51 -0.27
N LYS A 257 -4.58 -23.57 0.27
CA LYS A 257 -4.04 -22.52 1.18
C LYS A 257 -3.66 -21.26 0.42
N ASN A 258 -3.19 -21.41 -0.82
CA ASN A 258 -2.72 -20.31 -1.65
C ASN A 258 -3.83 -19.80 -2.58
N ARG A 259 -3.80 -18.49 -2.85
CA ARG A 259 -4.66 -17.83 -3.84
C ARG A 259 -4.54 -18.54 -5.20
N ILE A 260 -5.67 -18.70 -5.88
CA ILE A 260 -5.70 -19.09 -7.29
C ILE A 260 -5.29 -17.85 -8.10
N ARG A 261 -4.14 -17.92 -8.75
CA ARG A 261 -3.63 -16.84 -9.59
C ARG A 261 -4.52 -16.67 -10.82
N ALA A 262 -4.75 -15.43 -11.24
CA ALA A 262 -5.41 -15.16 -12.52
C ALA A 262 -4.54 -15.62 -13.70
N ALA A 263 -5.14 -15.87 -14.86
CA ALA A 263 -4.47 -16.49 -16.01
C ALA A 263 -3.32 -15.63 -16.57
N ASP A 264 -3.39 -14.31 -16.37
CA ASP A 264 -2.45 -13.28 -16.77
C ASP A 264 -1.30 -13.07 -15.78
N GLU A 265 -1.35 -13.68 -14.58
CA GLU A 265 -0.27 -13.56 -13.61
C GLU A 265 0.97 -14.38 -14.01
N ILE A 266 2.08 -13.69 -14.27
CA ILE A 266 3.36 -14.32 -14.62
C ILE A 266 3.80 -15.28 -13.51
N LYS A 267 4.12 -16.52 -13.86
CA LYS A 267 4.73 -17.50 -12.95
C LYS A 267 6.14 -17.03 -12.58
N SER A 268 6.28 -16.28 -11.50
CA SER A 268 7.54 -16.16 -10.76
C SER A 268 7.97 -17.57 -10.32
N GLY A 269 9.19 -17.96 -10.73
CA GLY A 269 9.75 -19.28 -10.45
C GLY A 269 9.94 -20.15 -11.68
N ARG A 270 10.70 -19.70 -12.68
CA ARG A 270 11.45 -20.69 -13.47
C ARG A 270 12.56 -21.19 -12.54
N HIS A 271 12.64 -22.50 -12.33
CA HIS A 271 13.74 -23.09 -11.57
C HIS A 271 15.07 -22.73 -12.24
N LYS A 272 15.99 -22.10 -11.49
CA LYS A 272 17.36 -21.81 -11.95
C LYS A 272 18.19 -23.08 -11.81
N CYS A 273 18.72 -23.57 -12.92
CA CYS A 273 19.56 -24.76 -12.96
C CYS A 273 20.86 -24.48 -12.21
N ALA A 274 21.17 -25.26 -11.17
CA ALA A 274 22.41 -25.12 -10.40
C ALA A 274 23.68 -25.40 -11.22
N ARG A 275 23.56 -26.07 -12.38
CA ARG A 275 24.69 -26.46 -13.24
C ARG A 275 25.07 -25.39 -14.28
N CYS A 276 24.08 -24.81 -14.96
CA CYS A 276 24.33 -23.84 -16.03
C CYS A 276 23.79 -22.43 -15.74
N GLY A 277 23.10 -22.24 -14.62
CA GLY A 277 22.45 -20.97 -14.28
C GLY A 277 21.22 -20.61 -15.12
N GLY A 278 20.87 -21.43 -16.13
CA GLY A 278 19.70 -21.24 -17.00
C GLY A 278 18.37 -21.59 -16.31
N PHE A 279 17.27 -21.09 -16.87
CA PHE A 279 15.92 -21.23 -16.29
C PHE A 279 15.09 -22.31 -16.98
N GLY A 280 14.20 -22.99 -16.24
CA GLY A 280 13.16 -23.85 -16.83
C GLY A 280 13.49 -25.34 -16.94
N HIS A 281 14.61 -25.79 -16.35
CA HIS A 281 14.98 -27.21 -16.26
C HIS A 281 15.74 -27.48 -14.94
N GLN A 282 15.85 -28.75 -14.56
CA GLN A 282 16.58 -29.19 -13.37
C GLN A 282 18.02 -29.55 -13.73
N ALA A 283 18.95 -29.49 -12.77
CA ALA A 283 20.36 -29.83 -13.01
C ALA A 283 20.54 -31.26 -13.57
N ARG A 284 19.66 -32.19 -13.17
CA ARG A 284 19.64 -33.58 -13.62
C ARG A 284 19.24 -33.77 -15.09
N THR A 285 18.50 -32.82 -15.65
CA THR A 285 18.02 -32.85 -17.04
C THR A 285 18.69 -31.77 -17.89
N CYS A 286 19.77 -31.18 -17.39
CA CYS A 286 20.52 -30.13 -18.06
C CYS A 286 21.32 -30.73 -19.21
N LYS A 287 21.15 -30.19 -20.43
CA LYS A 287 21.88 -30.62 -21.63
C LYS A 287 23.19 -29.86 -21.85
N GLU A 288 23.45 -28.83 -21.06
CA GLU A 288 24.70 -28.06 -21.13
C GLU A 288 25.88 -28.88 -20.57
N PRO A 289 27.07 -28.80 -21.20
CA PRO A 289 28.26 -29.53 -20.76
C PRO A 289 28.66 -29.12 -19.33
N GLU A 290 29.22 -30.06 -18.56
CA GLU A 290 29.69 -29.76 -17.20
C GLU A 290 30.86 -28.79 -17.26
N HIS A 291 30.71 -27.62 -16.64
CA HIS A 291 31.86 -26.77 -16.37
C HIS A 291 32.63 -27.40 -15.21
N SER A 292 33.80 -27.95 -15.51
CA SER A 292 34.74 -28.44 -14.51
C SER A 292 35.23 -27.28 -13.66
N THR A 293 34.64 -27.07 -12.49
CA THR A 293 35.26 -26.24 -11.47
C THR A 293 36.41 -27.02 -10.84
N ASN A 294 37.64 -26.55 -11.05
CA ASN A 294 38.85 -27.12 -10.44
C ASN A 294 38.71 -27.24 -8.91
N PRO A 295 39.18 -28.34 -8.29
CA PRO A 295 39.00 -28.56 -6.86
C PRO A 295 39.87 -27.61 -6.04
N SER A 296 39.23 -26.82 -5.18
CA SER A 296 39.87 -26.08 -4.11
C SER A 296 40.41 -27.07 -3.06
N THR A 297 41.66 -26.87 -2.69
CA THR A 297 42.44 -27.58 -1.67
C THR A 297 41.67 -27.79 -0.36
N SER A 298 41.60 -29.04 0.08
CA SER A 298 41.14 -29.47 1.41
C SER A 298 42.17 -29.10 2.49
N SER A 299 41.80 -28.26 3.46
CA SER A 299 42.48 -28.20 4.76
C SER A 299 41.66 -28.96 5.80
N SER A 300 42.19 -30.11 6.22
CA SER A 300 41.75 -30.86 7.38
C SER A 300 42.12 -30.13 8.67
N GLN A 301 41.15 -29.90 9.57
CA GLN A 301 41.44 -29.72 10.99
C GLN A 301 40.50 -30.59 11.81
N GLY A 302 41.12 -31.51 12.56
CA GLY A 302 40.47 -32.52 13.37
C GLY A 302 39.93 -31.99 14.69
N ARG A 303 39.01 -32.78 15.24
CA ARG A 303 38.52 -32.70 16.62
C ARG A 303 39.65 -33.00 17.61
N TYR A 304 39.73 -32.20 18.66
CA TYR A 304 39.85 -32.67 20.04
C TYR A 304 38.83 -31.89 20.88
#